data_AF-A0A661CJX4-F1
#
_entry.id   AF-A0A661CJX4-F1
#
_cell.length_a   1.000
_cell.length_b   1.000
_cell.length_c   1.000
_cell.angle_alpha   90.00
_cell.angle_beta   90.00
_cell.angle_gamma   90.00
#
_symmetry.space_group_name_H-M   'P 1'
#
loop_
_entity.id
_entity.type
_entity.pdbx_description
1 polymer ?
#
loop_
_entity_poly.entity_id
_entity_poly.type
_entity_poly.pdbx_seq_one_letter_code
_entity_poly.pdbx_strand_id
1 'polypeptide(L)'
;MDLQIELLDWQKEVWADDTRFKVIAAGRRGGKTRFAAWKLLVEALQGDPLGDYLYVAPTMGQARKLLWNLLMELGKDVIVGHHLNNLEIKLVNGVTISLR
;
A
#
# COMPACT_ATOMS: atom_id res chain seq x y z
N MET A 1 2.24 10.11 15.75
CA MET A 1 3.35 9.43 15.06
C MET A 1 3.05 9.61 13.60
N ASP A 2 3.88 10.39 12.92
CA ASP A 2 3.42 11.08 11.72
C ASP A 2 4.12 10.45 10.52
N LEU A 3 3.36 9.70 9.72
CA LEU A 3 3.81 9.24 8.41
C LEU A 3 3.94 10.46 7.50
N GLN A 4 5.17 10.82 7.15
CA GLN A 4 5.40 11.89 6.18
C GLN A 4 5.21 11.35 4.75
N ILE A 5 4.03 11.59 4.20
CA ILE A 5 3.66 11.15 2.85
C ILE A 5 4.07 12.22 1.84
N GLU A 6 5.08 11.91 1.04
CA GLU A 6 5.48 12.74 -0.10
C GLU A 6 4.81 12.25 -1.39
N LEU A 7 3.97 13.10 -1.97
CA LEU A 7 3.23 12.84 -3.22
C LEU A 7 3.61 13.83 -4.32
N LEU A 8 3.69 13.33 -5.56
CA LEU A 8 3.73 14.15 -6.77
C LEU A 8 2.40 14.87 -6.99
N ASP A 9 2.38 15.92 -7.81
CA ASP A 9 1.16 16.73 -7.97
C ASP A 9 -0.02 15.93 -8.53
N TRP A 10 0.20 15.12 -9.58
CA TRP A 10 -0.84 14.21 -10.09
C TRP A 10 -1.28 13.17 -9.03
N GLN A 11 -0.38 12.75 -8.13
CA GLN A 11 -0.72 11.82 -7.06
C GLN A 11 -1.63 12.48 -6.03
N LYS A 12 -1.43 13.77 -5.72
CA LYS A 12 -2.30 14.53 -4.82
C LYS A 12 -3.70 14.68 -5.40
N GLU A 13 -3.81 14.96 -6.70
CA GLU A 13 -5.10 15.02 -7.41
C GLU A 13 -5.85 13.69 -7.29
N VAL A 14 -5.19 12.57 -7.63
CA VAL A 14 -5.79 11.24 -7.52
C VAL A 14 -6.04 10.84 -6.06
N TRP A 15 -5.25 11.33 -5.11
CA TRP A 15 -5.45 11.06 -3.69
C TRP A 15 -6.72 11.72 -3.14
N ALA A 16 -6.97 12.97 -3.54
CA ALA A 16 -8.09 13.79 -3.08
C ALA A 16 -9.43 13.43 -3.72
N ASP A 17 -9.42 12.78 -4.89
CA ASP A 17 -10.60 12.23 -5.53
C ASP A 17 -11.32 11.22 -4.60
N ASP A 18 -12.64 11.25 -4.47
CA ASP A 18 -13.43 10.39 -3.58
C ASP A 18 -14.08 9.20 -4.32
N THR A 19 -13.83 9.05 -5.62
CA THR A 19 -14.34 7.96 -6.43
C THR A 19 -13.85 6.62 -5.91
N ARG A 20 -14.79 5.68 -5.70
CA ARG A 20 -14.53 4.33 -5.17
C ARG A 20 -13.50 3.55 -5.99
N PHE A 21 -13.57 3.62 -7.31
CA PHE A 21 -12.69 2.89 -8.21
C PHE A 21 -11.87 3.86 -9.05
N LYS A 22 -10.54 3.69 -9.02
CA LYS A 22 -9.61 4.56 -9.74
C LYS A 22 -8.73 3.72 -10.66
N VAL A 23 -8.73 4.07 -11.94
CA VAL A 23 -7.89 3.44 -12.96
C VAL A 23 -6.80 4.43 -13.37
N ILE A 24 -5.55 4.09 -13.08
CA ILE A 24 -4.39 4.98 -13.32
C ILE A 24 -3.59 4.46 -14.50
N ALA A 25 -3.81 5.04 -15.68
CA ALA A 25 -3.04 4.77 -16.89
C ALA A 25 -1.84 5.74 -17.00
N ALA A 26 -0.72 5.42 -16.34
CA ALA A 26 0.50 6.23 -16.38
C ALA A 26 1.71 5.47 -16.96
N GLY A 27 2.65 6.21 -17.55
CA GLY A 27 3.87 5.67 -18.16
C GLY A 27 4.84 5.00 -17.18
N ARG A 28 5.85 4.30 -17.71
CA ARG A 28 6.93 3.67 -16.91
C ARG A 28 7.60 4.72 -16.02
N ARG A 29 7.94 4.37 -14.77
CA ARG A 29 8.54 5.27 -13.76
C ARG A 29 7.68 6.46 -13.32
N GLY A 30 6.40 6.51 -13.68
CA GLY A 30 5.49 7.58 -13.24
C GLY A 30 5.09 7.55 -11.75
N GLY A 31 5.76 6.80 -10.87
CA GLY A 31 5.44 6.80 -9.43
C GLY A 31 4.23 5.96 -8.99
N LYS A 32 3.59 5.20 -9.89
CA LYS A 32 2.39 4.39 -9.60
C LYS A 32 2.54 3.43 -8.41
N THR A 33 3.68 2.72 -8.33
CA THR A 33 3.92 1.73 -7.27
C THR A 33 4.01 2.37 -5.89
N ARG A 34 4.68 3.53 -5.78
CA ARG A 34 4.76 4.28 -4.52
C ARG A 34 3.40 4.86 -4.13
N PHE A 35 2.63 5.36 -5.09
CA PHE A 35 1.26 5.79 -4.85
C PHE A 35 0.39 4.65 -4.31
N ALA A 36 0.42 3.48 -4.96
CA ALA A 36 -0.35 2.31 -4.53
C ALA A 36 0.05 1.83 -3.13
N ALA A 37 1.35 1.84 -2.80
CA ALA A 37 1.84 1.47 -1.47
C ALA A 37 1.30 2.42 -0.38
N TRP A 38 1.40 3.74 -0.61
CA TRP A 38 0.86 4.72 0.33
C TRP A 38 -0.64 4.59 0.50
N LYS A 39 -1.37 4.48 -0.62
CA LYS A 39 -2.82 4.37 -0.58
C LYS A 39 -3.24 3.11 0.18
N LEU A 40 -2.64 1.95 -0.12
CA LEU A 40 -2.92 0.71 0.58
C LEU A 40 -2.64 0.81 2.09
N LEU A 41 -1.51 1.39 2.47
CA LEU A 41 -1.13 1.54 3.88
C LEU A 41 -2.10 2.46 4.63
N VAL A 42 -2.45 3.61 4.05
CA VAL A 42 -3.37 4.57 4.69
C VAL A 42 -4.78 4.01 4.78
N GLU A 43 -5.29 3.39 3.71
CA GLU A 43 -6.60 2.74 3.72
C GLU A 43 -6.65 1.62 4.76
N ALA A 44 -5.60 0.79 4.88
CA ALA A 44 -5.55 -0.27 5.88
C ALA A 44 -5.46 0.26 7.33
N LEU A 45 -4.89 1.45 7.53
CA LEU A 45 -4.81 2.09 8.85
C LEU A 45 -6.13 2.77 9.26
N GLN A 46 -6.83 3.37 8.31
CA GLN A 46 -8.00 4.22 8.54
C GLN A 46 -9.34 3.53 8.27
N GLY A 47 -9.34 2.46 7.48
CA GLY A 47 -10.56 1.78 7.05
C GLY A 47 -11.10 0.81 8.10
N ASP A 48 -12.03 -0.03 7.66
CA ASP A 48 -12.67 -1.06 8.47
C ASP A 48 -11.62 -2.07 9.02
N PRO A 49 -11.52 -2.27 10.34
CA PRO A 49 -10.66 -3.28 10.95
C PRO A 49 -10.95 -4.72 10.51
N LEU A 50 -12.18 -4.99 10.04
CA LEU A 50 -12.61 -6.29 9.51
C LEU A 50 -12.42 -6.41 7.99
N GLY A 51 -11.91 -5.36 7.34
CA GLY A 51 -11.70 -5.34 5.89
C GLY A 51 -10.45 -6.12 5.46
N ASP A 52 -10.53 -6.72 4.27
CA ASP A 52 -9.39 -7.33 3.59
C ASP A 52 -8.65 -6.30 2.72
N TYR A 53 -7.39 -6.02 3.05
CA TYR A 53 -6.54 -5.09 2.31
C TYR A 53 -5.50 -5.84 1.49
N LEU A 54 -5.59 -5.72 0.17
CA LEU A 54 -4.88 -6.59 -0.76
C LEU A 54 -4.06 -5.80 -1.77
N TYR A 55 -2.87 -6.31 -2.06
CA TYR A 55 -2.15 -5.98 -3.29
C TYR A 55 -2.02 -7.23 -4.15
N VAL A 56 -2.43 -7.13 -5.41
CA VAL A 56 -2.42 -8.26 -6.33
C VAL A 56 -1.40 -8.00 -7.45
N ALA A 57 -0.50 -8.94 -7.67
CA ALA A 57 0.41 -8.97 -8.81
C ALA A 57 0.24 -10.27 -9.60
N PRO A 58 0.72 -10.35 -10.86
CA PRO A 58 0.64 -11.58 -11.64
C PRO A 58 1.37 -12.78 -11.01
N THR A 59 2.37 -12.54 -10.17
CA THR A 59 3.08 -13.59 -9.41
C THR A 59 3.48 -13.08 -8.02
N MET A 60 3.56 -13.98 -7.04
CA MET A 60 4.08 -13.64 -5.70
C MET A 60 5.51 -13.06 -5.74
N GLY A 61 6.36 -13.56 -6.65
CA GLY A 61 7.71 -13.04 -6.84
C GLY A 61 7.72 -11.57 -7.30
N GLN A 62 6.78 -11.21 -8.18
CA GLN A 62 6.58 -9.81 -8.56
C GLN A 62 6.00 -8.99 -7.42
N ALA A 63 5.05 -9.52 -6.66
CA ALA A 63 4.48 -8.80 -5.52
C ALA A 63 5.54 -8.45 -4.48
N ARG A 64 6.37 -9.44 -4.14
CA ARG A 64 7.52 -9.27 -3.26
C ARG A 64 8.53 -8.25 -3.81
N LYS A 65 8.86 -8.33 -5.10
CA LYS A 65 9.84 -7.43 -5.71
C LYS A 65 9.34 -5.98 -5.81
N LEU A 66 8.06 -5.78 -6.11
CA LEU A 66 7.51 -4.45 -6.42
C LEU A 66 7.02 -3.71 -5.19
N LEU A 67 6.34 -4.39 -4.26
CA LEU A 67 5.61 -3.71 -3.19
C LEU A 67 6.07 -4.08 -1.78
N TRP A 68 6.50 -5.32 -1.54
CA TRP A 68 6.85 -5.76 -0.17
C TRP A 68 7.91 -4.89 0.49
N ASN A 69 9.08 -4.76 -0.14
CA ASN A 69 10.18 -3.96 0.43
C ASN A 69 9.77 -2.50 0.63
N LEU A 70 8.97 -1.96 -0.30
CA LEU A 70 8.49 -0.58 -0.23
C LEU A 70 7.50 -0.39 0.94
N LEU A 71 6.58 -1.33 1.16
CA LEU A 71 5.66 -1.28 2.30
C LEU A 71 6.39 -1.40 3.63
N MET A 72 7.39 -2.27 3.72
CA MET A 72 8.22 -2.41 4.93
C MET A 72 9.01 -1.12 5.23
N GLU A 73 9.48 -0.42 4.20
CA GLU A 73 10.16 0.87 4.33
C GLU A 73 9.18 1.97 4.77
N LEU A 74 8.10 2.16 4.03
CA LEU A 74 7.13 3.24 4.27
C LEU A 74 6.34 3.05 5.58
N GLY A 75 6.03 1.81 5.92
CA GLY A 75 5.20 1.44 7.06
C GLY A 75 5.99 1.03 8.29
N LYS A 76 7.32 1.15 8.32
CA LYS A 76 8.19 0.71 9.44
C LYS A 76 7.62 1.01 10.82
N ASP A 77 7.08 2.21 10.94
CA ASP A 77 6.56 2.81 12.16
C ASP A 77 5.21 2.20 12.57
N VAL A 78 4.38 1.79 11.62
CA VAL A 78 3.01 1.29 11.86
C VAL A 78 2.88 -0.22 11.71
N ILE A 79 3.96 -0.92 11.34
CA ILE A 79 3.99 -2.37 11.19
C ILE A 79 4.42 -3.01 12.52
N VAL A 80 3.59 -3.91 13.04
CA VAL A 80 3.85 -4.65 14.29
C VAL A 80 4.28 -6.09 14.06
N GLY A 81 4.14 -6.60 12.85
CA GLY A 81 4.55 -7.96 12.50
C GLY A 81 4.43 -8.22 11.01
N HIS A 82 5.05 -9.29 10.52
CA HIS A 82 4.95 -9.70 9.13
C HIS A 82 5.26 -11.20 8.98
N HIS A 83 4.71 -11.82 7.93
CA HIS A 83 4.98 -13.21 7.56
C HIS A 83 5.43 -13.28 6.09
N LEU A 84 6.76 -13.28 5.89
CA LEU A 84 7.39 -13.13 4.57
C LEU A 84 7.02 -14.24 3.57
N ASN A 85 6.82 -15.47 4.03
CA ASN A 85 6.47 -16.59 3.14
C ASN A 85 5.06 -16.48 2.58
N ASN A 86 4.15 -15.87 3.35
CA ASN A 86 2.75 -15.66 2.94
C ASN A 86 2.53 -14.24 2.38
N LEU A 87 3.56 -13.40 2.43
CA LEU A 87 3.52 -11.98 2.13
C LEU A 87 2.39 -11.23 2.86
N GLU A 88 2.33 -11.41 4.18
CA GLU A 88 1.38 -10.74 5.07
C GLU A 88 2.09 -9.73 5.98
N ILE A 89 1.45 -8.58 6.21
CA ILE A 89 1.95 -7.48 7.04
C ILE A 89 0.86 -7.12 8.05
N LYS A 90 1.17 -7.18 9.35
CA LYS A 90 0.25 -6.82 10.44
C LYS A 90 0.54 -5.40 10.93
N LEU A 91 -0.49 -4.59 11.01
CA LEU A 91 -0.42 -3.18 11.41
C LEU A 91 -0.80 -2.97 12.89
N VAL A 92 -0.43 -1.80 13.43
CA VAL A 92 -0.70 -1.39 14.83
C VAL A 92 -2.19 -1.43 15.21
N ASN A 93 -3.09 -1.24 14.25
CA ASN A 93 -4.55 -1.30 14.45
C ASN A 93 -5.12 -2.73 14.37
N GLY A 94 -4.28 -3.76 14.22
CA GLY A 94 -4.68 -5.16 14.13
C GLY A 94 -5.00 -5.66 12.71
N VAL A 95 -5.12 -4.75 11.73
CA VAL A 95 -5.38 -5.09 10.32
C VAL A 95 -4.18 -5.80 9.69
N THR A 96 -4.46 -6.69 8.74
CA THR A 96 -3.44 -7.37 7.94
C THR A 96 -3.55 -6.96 6.47
N ILE A 97 -2.43 -6.50 5.90
CA ILE A 97 -2.26 -6.33 4.46
C ILE A 97 -1.70 -7.63 3.89
N SER A 98 -2.31 -8.15 2.83
CA SER A 98 -1.86 -9.35 2.12
C SER A 98 -1.44 -9.04 0.69
N LEU A 99 -0.27 -9.54 0.27
CA LEU A 99 0.18 -9.47 -1.11
C LEU A 99 -0.07 -10.83 -1.78
N ARG A 100 -0.76 -10.84 -2.92
CA ARG A 100 -1.13 -12.04 -3.69
C ARG A 100 -0.48 -12.02 -5.06
#